data_AF-A0A916CMJ5-F1
#
_entry.id   AF-A0A916CMJ5-F1
#
_cell.length_a   1.000
_cell.length_b   1.000
_cell.length_c   1.000
_cell.angle_alpha   90.00
_cell.angle_beta   90.00
_cell.angle_gamma   90.00
#
_symmetry.space_group_name_H-M   'P 1'
#
loop_
_entity.id
_entity.type
_entity.pdbx_description
1 polymer ?
#
loop_
_entity_poly.entity_id
_entity_poly.type
_entity_poly.pdbx_seq_one_letter_code
_entity_poly.pdbx_strand_id
1 'polypeptide(L)'
;MTAHITQQKKSGINRRQFLGIAWVTALLVLGGQIVASMLRYIQPVAAGGFGGIVRAGKVDEFTPGSINLIKAGRFFLFRLDDGSFLAMWQKCTHLGCSVPWSEDEKQFHCPCHGTLFDKTG
;
A
#
# COMPACT_ATOMS: atom_id res chain seq x y z
N MET A 1 -9.95 6.30 -80.48
CA MET A 1 -9.93 5.08 -79.64
C MET A 1 -8.61 5.08 -78.86
N THR A 2 -8.57 5.73 -77.71
CA THR A 2 -7.39 5.73 -76.83
C THR A 2 -7.82 5.16 -75.49
N ALA A 3 -7.34 3.97 -75.20
CA ALA A 3 -7.70 3.21 -74.01
C ALA A 3 -7.16 3.90 -72.75
N HIS A 4 -8.05 4.28 -71.84
CA HIS A 4 -7.69 4.65 -70.48
C HIS A 4 -7.29 3.39 -69.72
N ILE A 5 -5.99 3.22 -69.46
CA ILE A 5 -5.48 2.16 -68.60
C ILE A 5 -5.74 2.59 -67.15
N THR A 6 -6.82 2.07 -66.56
CA THR A 6 -7.12 2.22 -65.13
C THR A 6 -6.11 1.37 -64.33
N GLN A 7 -5.12 2.03 -63.73
CA GLN A 7 -4.18 1.40 -62.79
C GLN A 7 -4.94 0.86 -61.57
N GLN A 8 -4.95 -0.46 -61.41
CA GLN A 8 -5.49 -1.18 -60.26
C GLN A 8 -4.65 -0.88 -59.00
N LYS A 9 -5.25 -0.18 -58.04
CA LYS A 9 -4.68 0.05 -56.70
C LYS A 9 -4.59 -1.30 -55.95
N LYS A 10 -3.39 -1.90 -55.87
CA LYS A 10 -3.17 -3.10 -55.05
C LYS A 10 -3.44 -2.78 -53.58
N SER A 11 -4.60 -3.17 -53.08
CA SER A 11 -5.06 -2.97 -51.70
C SER A 11 -4.62 -4.11 -50.77
N GLY A 12 -3.31 -4.32 -50.65
CA GLY A 12 -2.73 -5.33 -49.76
C GLY A 12 -1.50 -4.78 -49.04
N ILE A 13 -1.37 -5.10 -47.74
CA ILE A 13 -0.23 -4.68 -46.92
C ILE A 13 1.07 -5.18 -47.56
N ASN A 14 2.01 -4.27 -47.85
CA ASN A 14 3.30 -4.65 -48.42
C ASN A 14 4.16 -5.39 -47.37
N ARG A 15 5.04 -6.30 -47.78
CA ARG A 15 5.94 -7.07 -46.88
C ARG A 15 6.69 -6.17 -45.90
N ARG A 16 7.18 -5.02 -46.37
CA ARG A 16 7.86 -4.02 -45.52
C ARG A 16 6.92 -3.39 -44.48
N GLN A 17 5.67 -3.15 -44.84
CA GLN A 17 4.65 -2.62 -43.92
C GLN A 17 4.24 -3.68 -42.90
N PHE A 18 4.07 -4.93 -43.32
CA PHE A 18 3.81 -6.04 -42.41
C PHE A 18 4.94 -6.21 -41.38
N LEU A 19 6.19 -6.25 -41.83
CA LEU A 19 7.35 -6.34 -40.93
C LEU A 19 7.48 -5.11 -40.02
N GLY A 20 7.20 -3.91 -40.54
CA GLY A 20 7.22 -2.68 -39.74
C GLY A 20 6.17 -2.68 -38.63
N ILE A 21 4.94 -3.10 -38.93
CA ILE A 21 3.87 -3.23 -37.94
C ILE A 21 4.24 -4.30 -36.90
N ALA A 22 4.76 -5.44 -37.33
CA ALA A 22 5.19 -6.52 -36.42
C ALA A 22 6.29 -6.06 -35.45
N TRP A 23 7.29 -5.32 -35.92
CA TRP A 23 8.35 -4.79 -35.05
C TRP A 23 7.84 -3.72 -34.08
N VAL A 24 7.03 -2.77 -34.55
CA VAL A 24 6.48 -1.71 -33.68
C VAL A 24 5.55 -2.31 -32.61
N THR A 25 4.68 -3.24 -32.99
CA THR A 25 3.81 -3.93 -32.03
C THR A 25 4.60 -4.74 -31.02
N ALA A 26 5.65 -5.46 -31.43
CA ALA A 26 6.52 -6.19 -30.51
C ALA A 26 7.21 -5.25 -29.50
N LEU A 27 7.74 -4.11 -29.97
CA LEU A 27 8.38 -3.12 -29.10
C LEU A 27 7.39 -2.47 -28.13
N LEU A 28 6.17 -2.16 -28.58
CA LEU A 28 5.12 -1.63 -27.72
C LEU A 28 4.69 -2.63 -26.64
N VAL A 29 4.55 -3.91 -26.99
CA VAL A 29 4.21 -4.96 -26.02
C VAL A 29 5.32 -5.10 -24.98
N LEU A 30 6.58 -5.19 -25.40
CA LEU A 30 7.71 -5.31 -24.48
C LEU A 30 7.86 -4.05 -23.60
N GLY A 31 7.76 -2.86 -24.19
CA GLY A 31 7.79 -1.61 -23.45
C GLY A 31 6.64 -1.51 -22.44
N GLY A 32 5.42 -1.90 -22.84
CA GLY A 32 4.26 -1.95 -21.96
C GLY A 32 4.44 -2.90 -20.78
N GLN A 33 5.05 -4.07 -20.98
CA GLN A 33 5.35 -5.01 -19.90
C GLN A 33 6.38 -4.46 -18.91
N ILE A 34 7.41 -3.77 -19.39
CA ILE A 34 8.42 -3.14 -18.54
C ILE A 34 7.77 -2.04 -17.69
N VAL A 35 6.97 -1.16 -18.30
CA VAL A 35 6.25 -0.09 -17.59
C VAL A 35 5.29 -0.67 -16.55
N ALA A 36 4.49 -1.68 -16.92
CA ALA A 36 3.59 -2.34 -15.98
C ALA A 36 4.34 -2.98 -14.80
N SER A 37 5.50 -3.58 -15.06
CA SER A 37 6.36 -4.17 -14.03
C SER A 37 6.96 -3.11 -13.10
N MET A 38 7.42 -1.98 -13.63
CA MET A 38 7.88 -0.85 -12.81
C MET A 38 6.75 -0.25 -11.96
N LEU A 39 5.56 -0.08 -12.52
CA LEU A 39 4.41 0.42 -11.77
C LEU A 39 4.02 -0.53 -10.64
N ARG A 40 3.98 -1.86 -10.91
CA ARG A 40 3.76 -2.89 -9.90
C ARG A 40 4.82 -2.88 -8.80
N TYR A 41 6.07 -2.63 -9.14
CA TYR A 41 7.18 -2.57 -8.18
C TYR A 41 7.03 -1.39 -7.19
N ILE A 42 6.50 -0.26 -7.66
CA ILE A 42 6.25 0.91 -6.81
C ILE A 42 5.06 0.68 -5.86
N GLN A 43 4.12 -0.19 -6.22
CA GLN A 43 2.98 -0.47 -5.36
C GLN A 43 3.45 -1.16 -4.07
N PRO A 44 3.03 -0.66 -2.89
CA PRO A 44 3.38 -1.30 -1.64
C PRO A 44 2.74 -2.68 -1.59
N VAL A 45 3.56 -3.72 -1.43
CA VAL A 45 3.05 -5.04 -1.04
C VAL A 45 2.45 -4.86 0.35
N ALA A 46 1.19 -5.26 0.55
CA ALA A 46 0.55 -5.21 1.86
C ALA A 46 1.31 -6.14 2.83
N ALA A 47 2.32 -5.60 3.50
CA ALA A 47 2.95 -6.24 4.64
C ALA A 47 1.88 -6.29 5.72
N GLY A 48 1.41 -7.49 6.04
CA GLY A 48 0.31 -7.72 6.96
C GLY A 48 0.43 -6.89 8.24
N GLY A 49 -0.66 -6.22 8.60
CA GLY A 49 -0.75 -5.39 9.80
C GLY A 49 -1.78 -4.27 9.71
N PHE A 50 -2.02 -3.70 8.52
CA PHE A 50 -3.06 -2.70 8.31
C PHE A 50 -4.23 -3.29 7.51
N GLY A 51 -5.39 -3.42 8.15
CA GLY A 51 -6.61 -3.97 7.55
C GLY A 51 -6.71 -5.52 7.53
N GLY A 52 -5.71 -6.23 8.05
CA GLY A 52 -5.72 -7.69 8.21
C GLY A 52 -6.02 -8.12 9.64
N ILE A 53 -6.42 -9.38 9.83
CA ILE A 53 -6.65 -9.96 11.17
C ILE A 53 -5.30 -10.17 11.86
N VAL A 54 -5.08 -9.52 13.00
CA VAL A 54 -3.88 -9.66 13.84
C VAL A 54 -4.23 -10.43 15.11
N ARG A 55 -3.51 -11.52 15.40
CA ARG A 55 -3.63 -12.24 16.68
C ARG A 55 -2.78 -11.52 17.73
N ALA A 56 -3.44 -10.83 18.67
CA ALA A 56 -2.76 -10.04 19.70
C ALA A 56 -2.17 -10.89 20.84
N GLY A 57 -2.77 -12.04 21.16
CA GLY A 57 -2.39 -12.87 22.31
C GLY A 57 -3.61 -13.53 22.93
N LYS A 58 -3.44 -14.20 24.08
CA LYS A 58 -4.57 -14.71 24.88
C LYS A 58 -5.11 -13.61 25.78
N VAL A 59 -6.43 -13.61 26.02
CA VAL A 59 -7.09 -12.61 26.88
C VAL A 59 -6.51 -12.61 28.30
N ASP A 60 -6.12 -13.78 28.80
CA ASP A 60 -5.58 -13.96 30.15
C ASP A 60 -4.17 -13.37 30.34
N GLU A 61 -3.46 -13.09 29.25
CA GLU A 61 -2.11 -12.48 29.29
C GLU A 61 -2.18 -10.97 29.58
N PHE A 62 -3.33 -10.34 29.40
CA PHE A 62 -3.51 -8.90 29.60
C PHE A 62 -4.12 -8.64 30.97
N THR A 63 -3.41 -8.05 31.93
CA THR A 63 -4.01 -7.69 33.22
C THR A 63 -4.86 -6.41 33.10
N PRO A 64 -5.95 -6.25 33.88
CA PRO A 64 -6.67 -4.97 33.94
C PRO A 64 -5.71 -3.82 34.29
N GLY A 65 -5.86 -2.70 33.59
CA GLY A 65 -4.97 -1.54 33.67
C GLY A 65 -3.67 -1.65 32.85
N SER A 66 -3.40 -2.79 32.19
CA SER A 66 -2.15 -2.95 31.42
C SER A 66 -2.23 -2.40 30.01
N ILE A 67 -1.07 -1.95 29.52
CA ILE A 67 -0.86 -1.38 28.19
C ILE A 67 0.17 -2.24 27.47
N ASN A 68 -0.23 -2.83 26.36
CA ASN A 68 0.61 -3.79 25.64
C ASN A 68 0.80 -3.37 24.19
N LEU A 69 2.07 -3.29 23.76
CA LEU A 69 2.40 -2.99 22.37
C LEU A 69 2.38 -4.26 21.51
N ILE A 70 1.40 -4.34 20.61
CA ILE A 70 1.28 -5.44 19.65
C ILE A 70 2.07 -5.10 18.38
N LYS A 71 3.33 -5.54 18.35
CA LYS A 71 4.27 -5.24 17.24
C LYS A 71 3.75 -5.71 15.87
N ALA A 72 3.02 -6.83 15.82
CA ALA A 72 2.48 -7.40 14.59
C ALA A 72 1.45 -6.48 13.90
N GLY A 73 0.69 -5.70 14.68
CA GLY A 73 -0.30 -4.75 14.15
C GLY A 73 0.07 -3.29 14.35
N ARG A 74 1.23 -3.00 14.97
CA ARG A 74 1.70 -1.64 15.31
C ARG A 74 0.63 -0.84 16.06
N PHE A 75 -0.03 -1.47 17.02
CA PHE A 75 -1.06 -0.85 17.85
C PHE A 75 -0.80 -1.18 19.32
N PHE A 76 -1.32 -0.34 20.21
CA PHE A 76 -1.38 -0.61 21.63
C PHE A 76 -2.73 -1.20 21.99
N LEU A 77 -2.71 -2.22 22.85
CA LEU A 77 -3.90 -2.83 23.43
C LEU A 77 -3.94 -2.48 24.92
N PHE A 78 -4.96 -1.74 25.29
CA PHE A 78 -5.27 -1.36 26.66
C PHE A 78 -6.37 -2.27 27.17
N ARG A 79 -6.17 -2.85 28.35
CA ARG A 79 -7.26 -3.47 29.10
C ARG A 79 -7.70 -2.48 30.18
N LEU A 80 -8.88 -1.91 30.05
CA LEU A 80 -9.42 -0.96 31.03
C LEU A 80 -9.79 -1.68 32.32
N ASP A 81 -9.96 -0.92 33.40
CA ASP A 81 -10.29 -1.45 34.73
C ASP A 81 -11.68 -2.11 34.78
N ASP A 82 -12.59 -1.71 33.88
CA ASP A 82 -13.90 -2.33 33.67
C ASP A 82 -13.83 -3.68 32.93
N GLY A 83 -12.62 -4.10 32.51
CA GLY A 83 -12.38 -5.32 31.76
C GLY A 83 -12.58 -5.17 30.25
N SER A 84 -12.94 -3.98 29.76
CA SER A 84 -13.04 -3.70 28.32
C SER A 84 -11.64 -3.54 27.69
N PHE A 85 -11.58 -3.66 26.36
CA PHE A 85 -10.36 -3.48 25.59
C PHE A 85 -10.46 -2.25 24.70
N LEU A 86 -9.41 -1.44 24.71
CA LEU A 86 -9.21 -0.33 23.79
C LEU A 86 -7.96 -0.60 22.96
N ALA A 87 -8.12 -0.65 21.63
CA ALA A 87 -7.02 -0.82 20.70
C ALA A 87 -6.76 0.48 19.95
N MET A 88 -5.53 1.00 20.03
CA MET A 88 -5.15 2.28 19.42
C MET A 88 -3.93 2.12 18.53
N TRP A 89 -4.01 2.65 17.31
CA TRP A 89 -2.91 2.57 16.36
C TRP A 89 -1.73 3.43 16.80
N GLN A 90 -0.51 2.89 16.72
CA GLN A 90 0.73 3.62 17.03
C GLN A 90 1.13 4.54 15.87
N LYS A 91 0.26 5.49 15.52
CA LYS A 91 0.52 6.44 14.45
C LYS A 91 -0.09 7.80 14.76
N CYS A 92 0.75 8.82 14.78
CA CYS A 92 0.34 10.19 14.97
C CYS A 92 -0.57 10.64 13.81
N THR A 93 -1.69 11.27 14.13
CA THR A 93 -2.66 11.81 13.18
C THR A 93 -2.13 13.02 12.38
N HIS A 94 -1.03 13.64 12.81
CA HIS A 94 -0.39 14.74 12.10
C HIS A 94 0.27 14.29 10.78
N LEU A 95 1.43 13.61 10.88
CA LEU A 95 2.23 13.16 9.73
C LEU A 95 2.62 11.69 9.81
N GLY A 96 2.07 10.95 10.77
CA GLY A 96 2.24 9.49 10.80
C GLY A 96 3.48 8.96 11.49
N CYS A 97 4.17 9.78 12.29
CA CYS A 97 5.24 9.30 13.16
C CYS A 97 4.75 8.23 14.15
N SER A 98 5.64 7.34 14.56
CA SER A 98 5.38 6.42 15.68
C SER A 98 5.21 7.22 16.98
N VAL A 99 4.21 6.86 17.78
CA VAL A 99 3.93 7.54 19.06
C VAL A 99 4.19 6.57 20.21
N PRO A 100 5.33 6.66 20.91
CA PRO A 100 5.61 5.83 22.09
C PRO A 100 4.71 6.22 23.28
N TRP A 101 4.48 5.24 24.16
CA TRP A 101 3.84 5.43 25.46
C TRP A 101 4.86 5.87 26.50
N SER A 102 4.49 6.85 27.32
CA SER A 102 5.24 7.29 28.50
C SER A 102 4.56 6.74 29.76
N GLU A 103 5.24 5.85 30.47
CA GLU A 103 4.71 5.23 31.69
C GLU A 103 4.60 6.25 32.85
N ASP A 104 5.55 7.18 32.91
CA ASP A 104 5.64 8.19 33.97
C ASP A 104 4.50 9.22 33.89
N GLU A 105 4.17 9.65 32.67
CA GLU A 105 3.17 10.70 32.42
C GLU A 105 1.79 10.12 32.04
N LYS A 106 1.71 8.81 31.82
CA LYS A 106 0.50 8.09 31.37
C LYS A 106 -0.11 8.70 30.10
N GLN A 107 0.75 9.09 29.17
CA GLN A 107 0.40 9.75 27.91
C GLN A 107 1.25 9.21 26.76
N PHE A 108 0.80 9.41 25.52
CA PHE A 108 1.64 9.17 24.35
C PHE A 108 2.30 10.46 23.87
N HIS A 109 3.60 10.39 23.66
CA HIS A 109 4.42 11.54 23.30
C HIS A 109 4.88 11.40 21.86
N CYS A 110 4.43 12.26 20.96
CA CYS A 110 4.93 12.30 19.59
C CYS A 110 6.25 13.10 19.54
N PRO A 111 7.40 12.46 19.26
CA PRO A 111 8.70 13.14 19.29
C PRO A 111 8.91 14.10 18.10
N CYS A 112 8.04 14.05 17.08
CA CYS A 112 8.22 14.84 15.87
C CYS A 112 7.84 16.32 16.07
N HIS A 113 6.72 16.60 16.73
CA HIS A 113 6.20 17.96 16.92
C HIS A 113 5.58 18.20 18.32
N GLY A 114 5.77 17.27 19.26
CA GLY A 114 5.32 17.43 20.65
C GLY A 114 3.82 17.24 20.87
N THR A 115 3.09 16.61 19.95
CA THR A 115 1.69 16.23 20.20
C THR A 115 1.63 15.23 21.35
N LEU A 116 0.79 15.52 22.33
CA LEU A 116 0.47 14.65 23.46
C LEU A 116 -0.92 14.06 23.25
N PHE A 117 -1.05 12.77 23.49
CA PHE A 117 -2.31 12.04 23.46
C PHE A 117 -2.53 11.45 24.85
N ASP A 118 -3.77 11.42 25.31
CA ASP A 118 -4.07 10.79 26.59
C ASP A 118 -4.15 9.26 26.45
N LYS A 119 -4.45 8.57 27.56
CA LYS A 119 -4.61 7.10 27.58
C LYS A 119 -5.72 6.56 26.68
N THR A 120 -6.59 7.43 26.16
CA THR A 120 -7.69 7.10 25.26
C THR A 120 -7.53 7.66 23.83
N GLY A 121 -6.43 8.36 23.56
CA GLY A 121 -6.08 8.89 22.24
C GLY A 121 -6.32 10.39 22.13
#